data_AF-A0A653QAX9-F1
#
_entry.id   AF-A0A653QAX9-F1
#
_cell.length_a   1.000
_cell.length_b   1.000
_cell.length_c   1.000
_cell.angle_alpha   90.00
_cell.angle_beta   90.00
_cell.angle_gamma   90.00
#
_symmetry.space_group_name_H-M   'P 1'
#
loop_
_entity.id
_entity.type
_entity.pdbx_description
1 polymer ?
#
loop_
_entity_poly.entity_id
_entity_poly.type
_entity_poly.pdbx_seq_one_letter_code
_entity_poly.pdbx_strand_id
1 'polypeptide(L)' 'MKLDDEIHNYYEHLILELPTELGLNSTKSSDCLADLCCLVLNQEPPRYIRYEGDMAFYFPQSERN' A
#
# COMPACT_ATOMS: atom_id res chain seq x y z
N MET A 1 -12.49 -8.64 18.20
CA MET A 1 -11.08 -8.89 17.85
C MET A 1 -10.70 -7.79 16.88
N LYS A 2 -9.78 -6.89 17.26
CA LYS A 2 -9.19 -5.90 16.35
C LYS A 2 -7.82 -6.47 15.95
N LEU A 3 -7.46 -6.40 14.68
CA LEU A 3 -6.08 -6.68 14.29
C LEU A 3 -5.16 -5.61 14.90
N ASP A 4 -3.92 -5.99 15.14
CA ASP A 4 -2.88 -5.04 15.55
C ASP A 4 -2.76 -3.94 14.48
N ASP A 5 -2.67 -2.67 14.89
CA ASP A 5 -2.56 -1.53 13.96
C ASP A 5 -1.24 -1.56 13.17
N GLU A 6 -0.27 -2.38 13.61
CA GLU A 6 0.95 -2.66 12.86
C GLU A 6 0.73 -3.58 11.65
N ILE A 7 -0.41 -4.28 11.55
CA ILE A 7 -0.70 -5.17 10.41
C ILE A 7 -1.30 -4.36 9.27
N HIS A 8 -0.57 -4.27 8.17
CA HIS A 8 -0.94 -3.48 6.99
C HIS A 8 -0.58 -4.23 5.70
N ASN A 9 -1.22 -3.86 4.59
CA ASN A 9 -0.80 -4.36 3.29
C ASN A 9 0.49 -3.64 2.88
N TYR A 10 1.48 -4.41 2.43
CA TYR A 10 2.77 -3.87 1.98
C TYR A 10 2.64 -2.72 0.97
N TYR A 11 1.71 -2.85 0.02
CA TYR A 11 1.55 -1.85 -1.04
C TYR A 11 0.98 -0.52 -0.54
N GLU A 12 0.52 -0.44 0.71
CA GLU A 12 -0.03 0.80 1.28
C GLU A 12 1.00 1.94 1.25
N HIS A 13 2.25 1.69 1.64
CA HIS A 13 3.30 2.72 1.62
C HIS A 13 3.59 3.22 0.21
N LEU A 14 3.65 2.31 -0.77
CA LEU A 14 3.86 2.65 -2.18
C LEU A 14 2.71 3.49 -2.75
N ILE A 15 1.48 3.18 -2.36
CA ILE A 15 0.27 3.86 -2.84
C ILE A 15 0.06 5.21 -2.15
N LEU A 16 0.56 5.41 -0.93
CA LEU A 16 0.50 6.70 -0.23
C LEU A 16 1.35 7.79 -0.91
N GLU A 17 2.41 7.41 -1.62
CA GLU A 17 3.27 8.34 -2.35
C GLU A 17 2.68 8.74 -3.71
N LEU A 18 1.87 7.86 -4.31
CA LEU A 18 1.30 7.99 -5.65
C LEU A 18 0.51 9.31 -5.89
N PRO A 19 -0.38 9.80 -4.99
CA PRO A 19 -1.08 11.07 -5.17
C PRO A 19 -0.15 12.27 -5.28
N THR A 20 0.99 12.22 -4.58
CA THR A 20 1.99 13.28 -4.59
C THR A 20 2.78 13.27 -5.90
N GLU A 21 3.23 12.09 -6.33
CA GLU A 21 3.98 11.94 -7.59
C GLU A 21 3.14 12.32 -8.82
N LEU A 22 1.85 11.99 -8.82
CA LEU A 22 0.93 12.32 -9.90
C LEU A 22 0.37 13.76 -9.82
N GLY A 23 0.78 14.55 -8.81
CA GLY A 23 0.30 15.93 -8.61
C GLY A 23 -1.19 16.03 -8.25
N LEU A 24 -1.83 14.91 -7.88
CA LEU A 24 -3.27 14.82 -7.62
C LEU A 24 -3.69 15.54 -6.33
N ASN A 25 -2.76 15.74 -5.40
CA ASN A 25 -3.00 16.51 -4.16
C ASN A 25 -3.49 17.94 -4.40
N SER A 26 -3.19 18.52 -5.56
CA SER A 26 -3.62 19.89 -5.92
C SER A 26 -4.99 19.93 -6.62
N THR A 27 -5.48 18.80 -7.12
CA THR A 27 -6.66 18.73 -7.99
C THR A 27 -7.81 17.89 -7.43
N LYS A 28 -7.54 17.02 -6.45
CA LYS A 28 -8.50 16.09 -5.85
C LYS A 28 -8.62 16.32 -4.35
N SER A 29 -9.81 16.06 -3.81
CA SER A 29 -10.03 16.05 -2.37
C SER A 29 -9.39 14.84 -1.72
N SER A 30 -9.12 14.91 -0.41
CA SER A 30 -8.62 13.79 0.40
C SER A 30 -9.49 12.53 0.25
N ASP A 31 -10.81 12.70 0.22
CA ASP A 31 -11.74 11.57 0.12
C ASP A 31 -11.64 10.87 -1.24
N CYS A 32 -11.51 11.65 -2.32
CA CYS A 32 -11.32 11.11 -3.66
C CYS A 32 -9.98 10.39 -3.81
N LEU A 33 -8.92 10.89 -3.13
CA LEU A 33 -7.62 10.23 -3.10
C LEU A 33 -7.67 8.93 -2.30
N ALA A 34 -8.38 8.92 -1.17
CA ALA A 34 -8.59 7.70 -0.39
C ALA A 34 -9.34 6.63 -1.19
N ASP A 35 -10.42 7.00 -1.88
CA ASP A 35 -11.16 6.10 -2.77
C ASP A 35 -10.26 5.54 -3.89
N LEU A 36 -9.42 6.39 -4.48
CA LEU A 36 -8.45 5.97 -5.50
C LEU A 36 -7.43 4.98 -4.93
N CYS A 37 -6.86 5.25 -3.76
CA CYS A 37 -5.94 4.33 -3.09
C CYS A 37 -6.60 2.97 -2.81
N CYS A 38 -7.87 2.95 -2.37
CA CYS A 38 -8.64 1.72 -2.19
C CYS A 38 -8.81 0.94 -3.50
N LEU A 39 -9.09 1.62 -4.62
CA LEU A 39 -9.21 0.96 -5.92
C LEU A 39 -7.90 0.33 -6.38
N VAL A 40 -6.78 1.04 -6.19
CA VAL A 40 -5.44 0.55 -6.57
C VAL A 40 -5.05 -0.65 -5.68
N LEU A 41 -5.22 -0.55 -4.35
CA LEU A 41 -4.93 -1.65 -3.42
C LEU A 41 -5.72 -2.92 -3.75
N ASN A 42 -6.94 -2.79 -4.24
CA ASN A 42 -7.77 -3.94 -4.65
C ASN A 42 -7.30 -4.60 -5.96
N GLN A 43 -6.41 -3.97 -6.74
CA GLN A 43 -5.79 -4.58 -7.92
C GLN A 43 -4.51 -5.35 -7.57
N GLU A 44 -3.88 -5.02 -6.44
CA GLU A 44 -2.66 -5.67 -6.00
C GLU A 44 -2.95 -6.98 -5.23
N PRO A 45 -2.04 -7.97 -5.27
CA PRO A 45 -2.20 -9.18 -4.49
C PRO A 45 -2.21 -8.84 -2.99
N PRO A 46 -3.12 -9.44 -2.18
CA PRO A 46 -3.19 -9.15 -0.75
C PRO A 46 -1.92 -9.68 -0.04
N ARG A 47 -1.10 -8.76 0.48
CA ARG A 47 0.17 -9.07 1.15
C ARG A 47 0.27 -8.32 2.47
N TYR A 48 -0.22 -8.94 3.54
CA TYR A 48 -0.21 -8.33 4.88
C TYR A 48 1.09 -8.65 5.61
N ILE A 49 1.71 -7.63 6.18
CA ILE A 49 2.93 -7.69 6.97
C ILE A 49 2.73 -6.95 8.29
N ARG A 50 3.53 -7.31 9.30
CA ARG A 50 3.57 -6.55 10.56
C ARG A 50 4.76 -5.58 10.56
N TYR A 51 5.89 -6.03 10.04
CA TYR A 51 7.09 -5.21 9.90
C TYR A 51 7.61 -5.28 8.46
N GLU A 52 8.18 -4.19 7.94
CA GLU A 52 8.77 -4.15 6.59
C GLU A 52 9.86 -5.24 6.41
N GLY A 53 10.59 -5.56 7.48
CA GLY A 53 11.60 -6.62 7.49
C GLY A 53 11.03 -8.03 7.24
N ASP A 54 9.73 -8.25 7.46
CA ASP A 54 9.08 -9.55 7.21
C ASP A 54 9.13 -9.91 5.72
N MET A 55 9.15 -8.91 4.83
CA MET A 55 9.17 -9.14 3.38
C MET A 55 10.40 -9.87 2.86
N ALA A 56 11.56 -9.71 3.52
CA ALA A 56 12.78 -10.41 3.14
C ALA A 56 12.59 -11.94 3.13
N PHE A 57 11.64 -12.44 3.92
CA PHE A 57 11.33 -13.85 4.07
C PHE A 57 10.11 -14.32 3.25
N TYR A 58 9.20 -13.42 2.87
CA TYR A 58 7.98 -13.74 2.12
C TYR A 58 8.12 -13.63 0.60
N PHE A 59 9.05 -12.83 0.07
CA PHE A 59 9.28 -12.78 -1.38
C PHE A 59 10.04 -14.02 -1.85
N PRO A 60 9.48 -14.81 -2.80
CA PRO A 60 10.29 -15.76 -3.55
C PRO A 60 11.42 -15.00 -4.26
N GLN A 61 12.60 -15.60 -4.37
CA GLN A 61 13.80 -14.97 -4.93
C GLN A 61 13.57 -14.35 -6.32
N SER A 62 12.55 -14.81 -7.06
CA SER A 62 12.14 -14.31 -8.36
C SER A 62 11.57 -12.88 -8.38
N GLU A 63 11.07 -12.38 -7.25
CA GLU A 63 10.45 -11.04 -7.13
C GLU A 63 11.40 -10.00 -6.47
N ARG A 64 12.65 -10.37 -6.20
CA ARG A 64 13.71 -9.45 -5.72
C ARG A 64 14.55 -8.97 -6.90
N ASN A 65 14.03 -8.10 -7.76
CA ASN A 65 14.79 -7.48 -8.85
C ASN A 65 14.47 -6.00 -8.95
#